data_AF-A0A451BMP5-F1
#
_entry.id   AF-A0A451BMP5-F1
#
_cell.length_a   1.000
_cell.length_b   1.000
_cell.length_c   1.000
_cell.angle_alpha   90.00
_cell.angle_beta   90.00
_cell.angle_gamma   90.00
#
_symmetry.space_group_name_H-M   'P 1'
#
loop_
_entity.id
_entity.type
_entity.pdbx_description
1 polymer ?
#
loop_
_entity_poly.entity_id
_entity_poly.type
_entity_poly.pdbx_seq_one_letter_code
_entity_poly.pdbx_strand_id
1 'polypeptide(L)'
;MSDKDIVSKKIIGKLAAHLAIHLLDLPIDPNFQEAMGTEHQRIEDRRADLVVKLRDPDGTPFLLHIEIQNNNDDRMPARMMRYLTDVLLAYPGLPVRQYLIYIGAGKLNMSAGFEGPDFHYRYGLVDMRALGCEYLIKKDTPEALVLSILCDFGDRDPQEVVDYIYTRLQELLGDNLKRLRECIDMLHILSANRDLDKQIEETEKMLTRIDMTRIPSYRIGMEKGMERGRLE
;
A
#
# COMPACT_ATOMS: atom_id res chain seq x y z
N MET A 1 19.46 4.26 2.46
CA MET A 1 18.00 4.03 2.41
C MET A 1 17.54 3.82 3.84
N SER A 2 16.43 4.43 4.24
CA SER A 2 15.87 4.25 5.59
C SER A 2 15.27 2.85 5.70
N ASP A 3 15.35 2.20 6.87
CA ASP A 3 14.69 0.90 7.11
C ASP A 3 13.18 0.96 6.77
N LYS A 4 12.55 2.12 6.97
CA LYS A 4 11.14 2.37 6.61
C LYS A 4 10.88 2.23 5.10
N ASP A 5 11.83 2.61 4.25
CA ASP A 5 11.71 2.49 2.79
C ASP A 5 11.66 1.03 2.37
N ILE A 6 12.51 0.21 2.97
CA ILE A 6 12.63 -1.22 2.67
C ILE A 6 11.34 -1.96 3.06
N VAL A 7 10.79 -1.68 4.24
CA VAL A 7 9.58 -2.37 4.72
C VAL A 7 8.35 -1.94 3.90
N SER A 8 8.21 -0.64 3.60
CA SER A 8 7.11 -0.14 2.75
C SER A 8 7.15 -0.75 1.35
N LYS A 9 8.35 -0.84 0.75
CA LYS A 9 8.58 -1.49 -0.55
C LYS A 9 8.16 -2.96 -0.55
N LYS A 10 8.49 -3.73 0.51
CA LYS A 10 8.08 -5.14 0.63
C LYS A 10 6.56 -5.31 0.72
N ILE A 11 5.89 -4.44 1.48
CA ILE A 11 4.43 -4.49 1.63
C ILE A 11 3.74 -4.17 0.32
N ILE A 12 4.11 -3.06 -0.30
CA ILE A 12 3.50 -2.64 -1.56
C ILE A 12 3.85 -3.63 -2.67
N GLY A 13 5.01 -4.28 -2.64
CA GLY A 13 5.32 -5.43 -3.48
C GLY A 13 4.36 -6.61 -3.31
N LYS A 14 3.86 -6.89 -2.09
CA LYS A 14 2.78 -7.87 -1.87
C LYS A 14 1.43 -7.39 -2.43
N LEU A 15 1.21 -6.07 -2.42
CA LEU A 15 0.00 -5.43 -2.94
C LEU A 15 0.06 -5.14 -4.45
N ALA A 16 1.16 -5.50 -5.13
CA ALA A 16 1.43 -5.33 -6.56
C ALA A 16 0.21 -5.38 -7.48
N ALA A 17 -0.51 -6.51 -7.44
CA ALA A 17 -1.67 -6.77 -8.27
C ALA A 17 -2.79 -5.76 -8.02
N HIS A 18 -3.01 -5.44 -6.74
CA HIS A 18 -4.02 -4.48 -6.31
C HIS A 18 -3.64 -3.05 -6.67
N LEU A 19 -2.35 -2.69 -6.66
CA LEU A 19 -1.91 -1.40 -7.18
C LEU A 19 -2.22 -1.29 -8.67
N ALA A 20 -1.89 -2.33 -9.44
CA ALA A 20 -2.14 -2.36 -10.88
C ALA A 20 -3.63 -2.16 -11.20
N ILE A 21 -4.51 -2.86 -10.48
CA ILE A 21 -5.95 -2.81 -10.70
C ILE A 21 -6.56 -1.50 -10.17
N HIS A 22 -6.22 -1.12 -8.94
CA HIS A 22 -6.94 -0.06 -8.24
C HIS A 22 -6.29 1.32 -8.42
N LEU A 23 -4.96 1.42 -8.49
CA LEU A 23 -4.26 2.71 -8.57
C LEU A 23 -3.84 3.08 -9.99
N LEU A 24 -3.50 2.08 -10.81
CA LEU A 24 -2.99 2.30 -12.16
C LEU A 24 -4.09 2.14 -13.22
N ASP A 25 -5.31 1.83 -12.79
CA ASP A 25 -6.49 1.57 -13.62
C ASP A 25 -6.21 0.61 -14.78
N LEU A 26 -5.33 -0.38 -14.56
CA LEU A 26 -4.95 -1.35 -15.58
C LEU A 26 -6.02 -2.45 -15.65
N PRO A 27 -6.70 -2.63 -16.80
CA PRO A 27 -7.68 -3.69 -16.98
C PRO A 27 -6.94 -5.01 -17.25
N ILE A 28 -6.47 -5.68 -16.20
CA ILE A 28 -5.71 -6.93 -16.33
C ILE A 28 -6.57 -8.15 -16.01
N ASP A 29 -6.21 -9.33 -16.55
CA ASP A 29 -6.76 -10.60 -16.05
C ASP A 29 -6.31 -10.80 -14.59
N PRO A 30 -7.23 -10.76 -13.61
CA PRO A 30 -6.87 -10.84 -12.20
C PRO A 30 -6.25 -12.20 -11.81
N ASN A 31 -6.37 -13.22 -12.66
CA ASN A 31 -5.83 -14.55 -12.40
C ASN A 31 -4.44 -14.78 -13.01
N PHE A 32 -3.91 -13.83 -13.80
CA PHE A 32 -2.62 -13.97 -14.47
C PHE A 32 -1.60 -12.93 -13.99
N GLN A 33 -0.76 -13.34 -13.04
CA GLN A 33 0.41 -12.60 -12.60
C GLN A 33 1.62 -13.53 -12.49
N GLU A 34 2.71 -13.16 -13.17
CA GLU A 34 3.99 -13.85 -13.07
C GLU A 34 5.07 -12.85 -12.64
N ALA A 35 5.73 -13.09 -11.51
CA ALA A 35 6.82 -12.25 -11.03
C ALA A 35 8.07 -12.50 -11.87
N MET A 36 8.70 -11.44 -12.36
CA MET A 36 9.85 -11.50 -13.25
C MET A 36 11.12 -11.08 -12.49
N GLY A 37 12.18 -11.90 -12.55
CA GLY A 37 13.47 -11.59 -11.92
C GLY A 37 14.45 -10.92 -12.88
N THR A 38 14.83 -9.68 -12.63
CA THR A 38 15.74 -8.88 -13.49
C THR A 38 17.22 -9.03 -13.11
N GLU A 39 17.67 -10.23 -12.71
CA GLU A 39 18.98 -10.40 -12.07
C GLU A 39 20.20 -9.94 -12.90
N HIS A 40 20.75 -8.77 -12.55
CA HIS A 40 22.18 -8.49 -12.67
C HIS A 40 22.70 -7.84 -11.38
N GLN A 41 23.63 -8.53 -10.69
CA GLN A 41 24.32 -8.01 -9.52
C GLN A 41 25.17 -6.78 -9.91
N ARG A 42 24.65 -5.59 -9.66
CA ARG A 42 25.46 -4.43 -9.26
C ARG A 42 25.25 -4.23 -7.77
N ILE A 43 26.31 -3.95 -7.03
CA ILE A 43 26.26 -3.68 -5.58
C ILE A 43 25.66 -2.27 -5.38
N GLU A 44 24.40 -2.09 -5.76
CA GLU A 44 23.45 -1.18 -5.14
C GLU A 44 22.47 -2.12 -4.44
N ASP A 45 22.36 -2.03 -3.12
CA ASP A 45 21.63 -2.95 -2.23
C ASP A 45 20.31 -3.43 -2.87
N ARG A 46 20.32 -4.68 -3.37
CA ARG A 46 19.17 -5.35 -4.02
C ARG A 46 17.99 -5.31 -3.06
N ARG A 47 17.04 -4.39 -3.23
CA ARG A 47 15.79 -4.46 -2.44
C ARG A 47 14.53 -3.79 -2.99
N ALA A 48 14.52 -3.12 -4.15
CA ALA A 48 13.27 -2.94 -4.90
C ALA A 48 13.42 -2.40 -6.34
N ASP A 49 12.87 -3.19 -7.27
CA ASP A 49 12.02 -2.81 -8.40
C ASP A 49 11.03 -3.99 -8.55
N LEU A 50 9.72 -3.73 -8.60
CA LEU A 50 8.73 -4.78 -8.85
C LEU A 50 8.51 -4.89 -10.35
N VAL A 51 8.81 -6.05 -10.93
CA VAL A 51 8.51 -6.33 -12.35
C VAL A 51 7.62 -7.55 -12.42
N VAL A 52 6.44 -7.39 -12.99
CA VAL A 52 5.47 -8.47 -13.17
C VAL A 52 5.01 -8.51 -14.61
N LYS A 53 4.85 -9.72 -15.13
CA LYS A 53 4.24 -9.95 -16.44
C LYS A 53 2.73 -10.08 -16.24
N LEU A 54 2.00 -9.24 -16.95
CA LEU A 54 0.55 -9.16 -16.94
C LEU A 54 0.00 -9.36 -18.35
N ARG A 55 -1.32 -9.46 -18.48
CA ARG A 55 -2.03 -9.50 -19.75
C ARG A 55 -3.16 -8.48 -19.75
N ASP A 56 -3.29 -7.75 -20.85
CA ASP A 56 -4.49 -6.97 -21.16
C ASP A 56 -5.69 -7.92 -21.40
N PRO A 57 -6.94 -7.43 -21.42
CA PRO A 57 -8.13 -8.29 -21.54
C PRO A 57 -8.23 -9.03 -22.87
N ASP A 58 -7.54 -8.54 -23.90
CA ASP A 58 -7.40 -9.16 -25.22
C ASP A 58 -6.33 -10.28 -25.25
N GLY A 59 -5.66 -10.53 -24.12
CA GLY A 59 -4.63 -11.55 -23.95
C GLY A 59 -3.20 -11.08 -24.26
N THR A 60 -3.02 -9.82 -24.68
CA THR A 60 -1.71 -9.25 -25.02
C THR A 60 -0.83 -9.12 -23.78
N PRO A 61 0.37 -9.75 -23.73
CA PRO A 61 1.23 -9.67 -22.56
C PRO A 61 2.02 -8.36 -22.52
N PHE A 62 2.24 -7.82 -21.33
CA PHE A 62 3.14 -6.70 -21.09
C PHE A 62 3.84 -6.86 -19.74
N LEU A 63 4.93 -6.12 -19.55
CA LEU A 63 5.63 -6.02 -18.28
C LEU A 63 5.19 -4.74 -17.57
N LEU A 64 4.74 -4.89 -16.33
CA LEU A 64 4.51 -3.78 -15.42
C LEU A 64 5.72 -3.65 -14.50
N HIS A 65 6.38 -2.51 -14.56
CA HIS A 65 7.41 -2.14 -13.60
C HIS A 65 6.87 -1.06 -12.66
N ILE A 66 6.94 -1.33 -11.36
CA ILE A 66 6.55 -0.40 -10.30
C ILE A 66 7.78 -0.12 -9.42
N GLU A 67 8.08 1.15 -9.26
CA GLU A 67 9.01 1.64 -8.25
C GLU A 67 8.25 2.42 -7.17
N ILE A 68 8.69 2.29 -5.92
CA ILE A 68 8.05 2.92 -4.76
C ILE A 68 9.04 3.86 -4.10
N GLN A 69 8.59 5.09 -3.81
CA GLN A 69 9.42 6.11 -3.19
C GLN A 69 8.72 6.77 -2.00
N ASN A 70 9.45 6.86 -0.89
CA ASN A 70 9.02 7.58 0.32
C ASN A 70 9.57 9.02 0.34
N ASN A 71 10.65 9.26 -0.38
CA ASN A 71 11.35 10.53 -0.41
C ASN A 71 11.41 11.02 -1.86
N ASN A 72 11.40 12.34 -2.03
CA ASN A 72 11.70 12.90 -3.32
C ASN A 72 13.20 12.72 -3.61
N ASP A 73 13.53 12.33 -4.83
CA ASP A 73 14.89 12.24 -5.34
C ASP A 73 14.88 12.76 -6.79
N ASP A 74 15.56 13.89 -7.02
CA ASP A 74 15.59 14.55 -8.33
C ASP A 74 16.26 13.68 -9.43
N ARG A 75 16.95 12.61 -9.03
CA ARG A 75 17.55 11.63 -9.96
C ARG A 75 16.56 10.53 -10.36
N MET A 76 15.36 10.49 -9.79
CA MET A 76 14.38 9.45 -10.09
C MET A 76 14.06 9.32 -11.58
N PRO A 77 13.94 10.39 -12.37
CA PRO A 77 13.68 10.22 -13.80
C PRO A 77 14.77 9.44 -14.53
N ALA A 78 16.05 9.73 -14.24
CA ALA A 78 17.17 8.99 -14.79
C ALA A 78 17.23 7.54 -14.27
N ARG A 79 16.90 7.32 -12.99
CA ARG A 79 16.82 5.97 -12.40
C ARG A 79 15.72 5.13 -13.03
N MET A 80 14.53 5.69 -13.26
CA MET A 80 13.43 5.01 -13.93
C MET A 80 13.79 4.62 -15.37
N MET A 81 14.50 5.49 -16.10
CA MET A 81 15.00 5.17 -17.44
C MET A 81 16.03 4.04 -17.39
N ARG A 82 16.93 4.05 -16.42
CA ARG A 82 17.89 2.95 -16.19
C ARG A 82 17.15 1.62 -15.95
N TYR A 83 16.15 1.63 -15.08
CA TYR A 83 15.33 0.44 -14.80
C TYR A 83 14.59 -0.05 -16.05
N LEU A 84 14.08 0.86 -16.89
CA LEU A 84 13.46 0.50 -18.16
C LEU A 84 14.45 -0.28 -19.03
N THR A 85 15.65 0.24 -19.18
CA THR A 85 16.66 -0.38 -20.05
C THR A 85 17.07 -1.75 -19.54
N ASP A 86 17.19 -1.92 -18.22
CA ASP A 86 17.50 -3.22 -17.61
C ASP A 86 16.38 -4.24 -17.87
N VAL A 87 15.11 -3.83 -17.74
CA VAL A 87 13.94 -4.68 -18.03
C VAL A 87 13.85 -5.05 -19.51
N LEU A 88 14.04 -4.09 -20.41
CA LEU A 88 14.01 -4.33 -21.86
C LEU A 88 15.13 -5.27 -22.32
N LEU A 89 16.31 -5.19 -21.70
CA LEU A 89 17.43 -6.10 -22.00
C LEU A 89 17.17 -7.52 -21.47
N ALA A 90 16.61 -7.65 -20.27
CA ALA A 90 16.27 -8.94 -19.68
C ALA A 90 15.12 -9.64 -20.42
N TYR A 91 14.16 -8.86 -20.93
CA TYR A 91 12.93 -9.37 -21.54
C TYR A 91 12.63 -8.68 -22.88
N PRO A 92 13.43 -8.96 -23.92
CA PRO A 92 13.27 -8.31 -25.21
C PRO A 92 11.91 -8.67 -25.85
N GLY A 93 11.29 -7.68 -26.51
CA GLY A 93 10.06 -7.87 -27.29
C GLY A 93 8.75 -7.77 -26.51
N LEU A 94 8.79 -7.59 -25.19
CA LEU A 94 7.60 -7.30 -24.39
C LEU A 94 7.46 -5.79 -24.15
N PRO A 95 6.27 -5.19 -24.37
CA PRO A 95 6.00 -3.81 -23.97
C PRO A 95 6.20 -3.65 -22.46
N VAL A 96 6.79 -2.53 -22.03
CA VAL A 96 6.98 -2.20 -20.61
C VAL A 96 6.15 -0.96 -20.27
N ARG A 97 5.32 -1.06 -19.23
CA ARG A 97 4.62 0.07 -18.61
C ARG A 97 5.27 0.34 -17.26
N GLN A 98 5.80 1.55 -17.07
CA GLN A 98 6.49 1.93 -15.84
C GLN A 98 5.68 2.91 -15.01
N TYR A 99 5.65 2.68 -13.70
CA TYR A 99 5.01 3.55 -12.73
C TYR A 99 5.90 3.77 -11.51
N LEU A 100 5.92 4.99 -11.01
CA LEU A 100 6.46 5.34 -9.70
C LEU A 100 5.29 5.68 -8.78
N ILE A 101 5.17 4.95 -7.68
CA ILE A 101 4.18 5.20 -6.63
C ILE A 101 4.87 5.92 -5.48
N TYR A 102 4.52 7.18 -5.29
CA TYR A 102 5.03 8.02 -4.22
C TYR A 102 4.12 7.92 -2.99
N ILE A 103 4.70 7.49 -1.88
CA ILE A 103 3.99 7.29 -0.61
C ILE A 103 4.55 8.17 0.52
N GLY A 104 5.44 9.10 0.21
CA GLY A 104 6.11 9.94 1.18
C GLY A 104 5.19 10.84 2.00
N ALA A 105 5.66 11.25 3.19
CA ALA A 105 4.98 12.23 4.02
C ALA A 105 5.09 13.66 3.45
N GLY A 106 6.16 13.95 2.70
CA GLY A 106 6.32 15.23 2.01
C GLY A 106 5.40 15.35 0.79
N LYS A 107 5.28 16.58 0.25
CA LYS A 107 4.64 16.79 -1.05
C LYS A 107 5.55 16.25 -2.16
N LEU A 108 5.00 15.51 -3.12
CA LEU A 108 5.72 15.07 -4.31
C LEU A 108 6.24 16.29 -5.10
N ASN A 109 7.52 16.26 -5.49
CA ASN A 109 8.13 17.27 -6.37
C ASN A 109 8.99 16.68 -7.50
N MET A 110 9.08 15.35 -7.60
CA MET A 110 9.79 14.68 -8.69
C MET A 110 9.03 14.83 -10.01
N SER A 111 9.75 14.95 -11.13
CA SER A 111 9.14 14.92 -12.46
C SER A 111 8.79 13.49 -12.89
N ALA A 112 7.82 13.36 -13.79
CA ALA A 112 7.39 12.07 -14.36
C ALA A 112 8.18 11.68 -15.63
N GLY A 113 9.47 12.02 -15.67
CA GLY A 113 10.30 11.92 -16.87
C GLY A 113 11.16 13.15 -17.11
N PHE A 114 11.80 13.19 -18.28
CA PHE A 114 12.60 14.31 -18.73
C PHE A 114 12.67 14.35 -20.26
N GLU A 115 12.97 15.53 -20.78
CA GLU A 115 13.11 15.80 -22.20
C GLU A 115 14.58 16.11 -22.52
N GLY A 116 15.08 15.52 -23.59
CA GLY A 116 16.37 15.83 -24.19
C GLY A 116 16.21 16.17 -25.67
N PRO A 117 17.26 16.70 -26.33
CA PRO A 117 17.19 17.06 -27.75
C PRO A 117 16.82 15.88 -28.65
N ASP A 118 17.34 14.69 -28.34
CA ASP A 118 17.24 13.50 -29.19
C ASP A 118 16.30 12.43 -28.63
N PHE A 119 15.72 12.65 -27.45
CA PHE A 119 14.85 11.66 -26.83
C PHE A 119 13.91 12.29 -25.79
N HIS A 120 12.75 11.68 -25.64
CA HIS A 120 11.76 12.05 -24.66
C HIS A 120 11.39 10.80 -23.86
N TYR A 121 11.47 10.87 -22.54
CA TYR A 121 11.18 9.76 -21.65
C TYR A 121 10.16 10.15 -20.58
N ARG A 122 9.13 9.31 -20.41
CA ARG A 122 8.07 9.47 -19.42
C ARG A 122 7.69 8.13 -18.80
N TYR A 123 7.21 8.20 -17.57
CA TYR A 123 6.59 7.09 -16.84
C TYR A 123 5.37 7.60 -16.08
N GLY A 124 4.50 6.70 -15.64
CA GLY A 124 3.38 7.06 -14.79
C GLY A 124 3.87 7.44 -13.39
N LEU A 125 3.38 8.53 -12.83
CA LEU A 125 3.74 8.99 -11.49
C LEU A 125 2.47 9.16 -10.67
N VAL A 126 2.32 8.34 -9.63
CA VAL A 126 1.14 8.33 -8.75
C VAL A 126 1.55 8.89 -7.39
N ASP A 127 0.96 10.02 -6.99
CA ASP A 127 1.06 10.53 -5.62
C ASP A 127 -0.12 10.01 -4.81
N MET A 128 0.15 9.13 -3.83
CA MET A 128 -0.91 8.63 -2.94
C MET A 128 -1.60 9.78 -2.17
N ARG A 129 -0.90 10.88 -1.89
CA ARG A 129 -1.48 12.05 -1.21
C ARG A 129 -2.44 12.85 -2.09
N ALA A 130 -2.47 12.61 -3.39
CA ALA A 130 -3.41 13.27 -4.30
C ALA A 130 -4.68 12.45 -4.53
N LEU A 131 -4.71 11.20 -4.06
CA LEU A 131 -5.86 10.32 -4.18
C LEU A 131 -6.74 10.49 -2.93
N GLY A 132 -8.02 10.84 -3.11
CA GLY A 132 -8.97 10.81 -2.00
C GLY A 132 -9.22 9.39 -1.52
N CYS A 133 -9.15 9.14 -0.21
CA CYS A 133 -9.20 7.78 0.35
C CYS A 133 -10.52 7.06 0.08
N GLU A 134 -11.61 7.81 -0.15
CA GLU A 134 -12.90 7.27 -0.62
C GLU A 134 -12.80 6.42 -1.87
N TYR A 135 -11.89 6.76 -2.79
CA TYR A 135 -11.73 6.03 -4.03
C TYR A 135 -11.34 4.57 -3.80
N LEU A 136 -10.46 4.33 -2.81
CA LEU A 136 -10.01 2.99 -2.44
C LEU A 136 -10.95 2.31 -1.44
N ILE A 137 -11.50 3.07 -0.48
CA ILE A 137 -12.47 2.55 0.50
C ILE A 137 -13.67 1.90 -0.21
N LYS A 138 -14.19 2.54 -1.27
CA LYS A 138 -15.34 2.03 -2.04
C LYS A 138 -15.06 0.73 -2.80
N LYS A 139 -13.79 0.33 -2.98
CA LYS A 139 -13.46 -0.95 -3.61
C LYS A 139 -13.77 -2.14 -2.68
N ASP A 140 -13.88 -1.89 -1.38
CA ASP A 140 -14.32 -2.86 -0.37
C ASP A 140 -13.53 -4.19 -0.38
N THR A 141 -12.23 -4.10 -0.67
CA THR A 141 -11.29 -5.21 -0.57
C THR A 141 -10.28 -4.95 0.55
N PRO A 142 -9.76 -5.99 1.23
CA PRO A 142 -8.77 -5.79 2.29
C PRO A 142 -7.55 -4.99 1.82
N GLU A 143 -7.06 -5.27 0.61
CA GLU A 143 -5.88 -4.62 0.06
C GLU A 143 -6.14 -3.15 -0.31
N ALA A 144 -7.32 -2.82 -0.84
CA ALA A 144 -7.68 -1.43 -1.10
C ALA A 144 -7.87 -0.63 0.20
N LEU A 145 -8.48 -1.24 1.23
CA LEU A 145 -8.61 -0.64 2.55
C LEU A 145 -7.23 -0.37 3.17
N VAL A 146 -6.30 -1.33 3.10
CA VAL A 146 -4.92 -1.14 3.56
C VAL A 146 -4.24 0.01 2.83
N LEU A 147 -4.36 0.10 1.50
CA LEU A 147 -3.76 1.19 0.72
C LEU A 147 -4.42 2.55 0.98
N SER A 148 -5.70 2.57 1.37
CA SER A 148 -6.43 3.81 1.63
C SER A 148 -5.85 4.62 2.78
N ILE A 149 -5.09 4.00 3.70
CA ILE A 149 -4.39 4.70 4.79
C ILE A 149 -3.35 5.72 4.27
N LEU A 150 -2.84 5.51 3.06
CA LEU A 150 -1.86 6.41 2.42
C LEU A 150 -2.52 7.55 1.64
N CYS A 151 -3.84 7.55 1.50
CA CYS A 151 -4.55 8.51 0.67
C CYS A 151 -4.80 9.83 1.42
N ASP A 152 -5.29 10.84 0.70
CA ASP A 152 -5.84 12.07 1.28
C ASP A 152 -7.18 11.79 1.95
N PHE A 153 -7.31 12.18 3.21
CA PHE A 153 -8.55 12.02 3.96
C PHE A 153 -9.55 13.15 3.71
N GLY A 154 -9.12 14.22 3.02
CA GLY A 154 -9.93 15.41 2.80
C GLY A 154 -10.32 16.06 4.14
N ASP A 155 -11.59 16.41 4.29
CA ASP A 155 -12.12 17.05 5.51
C ASP A 155 -12.51 16.04 6.61
N ARG A 156 -12.23 14.74 6.40
CA ARG A 156 -12.61 13.71 7.38
C ARG A 156 -11.65 13.68 8.54
N ASP A 157 -12.22 13.38 9.71
CA ASP A 157 -11.42 13.15 10.89
C ASP A 157 -10.55 11.90 10.71
N PRO A 158 -9.22 12.00 10.92
CA PRO A 158 -8.33 10.86 10.76
C PRO A 158 -8.66 9.68 11.66
N GLN A 159 -9.18 9.91 12.87
CA GLN A 159 -9.57 8.83 13.78
C GLN A 159 -10.76 8.06 13.20
N GLU A 160 -11.79 8.75 12.71
CA GLU A 160 -12.94 8.12 12.05
C GLU A 160 -12.54 7.26 10.85
N VAL A 161 -11.60 7.73 10.02
CA VAL A 161 -11.13 6.96 8.85
C VAL A 161 -10.38 5.70 9.29
N VAL A 162 -9.49 5.81 10.29
CA VAL A 162 -8.73 4.66 10.80
C VAL A 162 -9.67 3.64 11.46
N ASP A 163 -10.60 4.08 12.32
CA ASP A 163 -11.59 3.22 12.96
C ASP A 163 -12.44 2.46 11.93
N TYR A 164 -12.86 3.16 10.87
CA TYR A 164 -13.61 2.55 9.77
C TYR A 164 -12.79 1.46 9.08
N ILE A 165 -11.53 1.76 8.71
CA ILE A 165 -10.66 0.79 8.02
C ILE A 165 -10.48 -0.47 8.87
N TYR A 166 -10.20 -0.33 10.16
CA TYR A 166 -10.02 -1.47 11.06
C TYR A 166 -11.30 -2.29 11.21
N THR A 167 -12.42 -1.62 11.47
CA THR A 167 -13.72 -2.28 11.62
C THR A 167 -14.06 -3.06 10.34
N ARG A 168 -13.88 -2.43 9.17
CA ARG A 168 -14.18 -3.08 7.89
C ARG A 168 -13.27 -4.26 7.60
N LEU A 169 -11.98 -4.18 7.92
CA LEU A 169 -11.08 -5.32 7.80
C LEU A 169 -11.49 -6.48 8.72
N GLN A 170 -11.92 -6.20 9.95
CA GLN A 170 -12.43 -7.23 10.86
C GLN A 170 -13.71 -7.89 10.33
N GLU A 171 -14.62 -7.12 9.74
CA GLU A 171 -15.84 -7.65 9.11
C GLU A 171 -15.53 -8.55 7.90
N LEU A 172 -14.58 -8.12 7.05
CA LEU A 172 -14.22 -8.87 5.84
C LEU A 172 -13.36 -10.11 6.12
N LEU A 173 -12.56 -10.10 7.19
CA LEU A 173 -11.55 -11.13 7.46
C LEU A 173 -11.70 -11.81 8.83
N GLY A 174 -12.83 -11.63 9.51
CA GLY A 174 -13.06 -12.18 10.86
C GLY A 174 -12.86 -13.69 10.96
N ASP A 175 -13.22 -14.43 9.90
CA ASP A 175 -13.02 -15.89 9.82
C ASP A 175 -11.59 -16.29 9.40
N ASN A 176 -10.76 -15.33 8.99
CA ASN A 176 -9.38 -15.53 8.54
C ASN A 176 -8.41 -14.63 9.32
N LEU A 177 -8.23 -14.96 10.61
CA LEU A 177 -7.39 -14.21 11.55
C LEU A 177 -5.94 -14.03 11.09
N LYS A 178 -5.39 -14.98 10.32
CA LYS A 178 -4.04 -14.85 9.77
C LYS A 178 -3.98 -13.69 8.77
N ARG A 179 -4.90 -13.66 7.80
CA ARG A 179 -4.96 -12.59 6.79
C ARG A 179 -5.32 -11.24 7.41
N LEU A 180 -6.20 -11.23 8.42
CA LEU A 180 -6.52 -10.04 9.18
C LEU A 180 -5.27 -9.44 9.85
N ARG A 181 -4.49 -10.27 10.56
CA ARG A 181 -3.23 -9.84 11.18
C ARG A 181 -2.25 -9.28 10.14
N GLU A 182 -2.10 -9.96 9.00
CA GLU A 182 -1.25 -9.47 7.92
C GLU A 182 -1.70 -8.09 7.40
N CYS A 183 -3.00 -7.82 7.29
CA CYS A 183 -3.52 -6.51 6.88
C CYS A 183 -3.27 -5.42 7.94
N ILE A 184 -3.47 -5.73 9.22
CA ILE A 184 -3.21 -4.81 10.33
C ILE A 184 -1.71 -4.47 10.41
N ASP A 185 -0.83 -5.47 10.29
CA ASP A 185 0.62 -5.25 10.26
C ASP A 185 1.01 -4.32 9.10
N MET A 186 0.40 -4.50 7.93
CA MET A 186 0.61 -3.60 6.78
C MET A 186 0.12 -2.18 7.06
N LEU A 187 -1.05 -2.02 7.70
CA LEU A 187 -1.57 -0.71 8.10
C LEU A 187 -0.61 0.03 9.02
N HIS A 188 -0.08 -0.62 10.06
CA HIS A 188 0.87 0.00 11.00
C HIS A 188 2.12 0.52 10.31
N ILE A 189 2.62 -0.20 9.31
CA ILE A 189 3.82 0.21 8.61
C ILE A 189 3.53 1.38 7.66
N LEU A 190 2.40 1.33 6.95
CA LEU A 190 2.02 2.36 5.99
C LEU A 190 1.53 3.65 6.67
N SER A 191 0.86 3.54 7.82
CA SER A 191 0.35 4.67 8.62
C SER A 191 1.47 5.58 9.10
N ALA A 192 2.67 5.03 9.34
CA ALA A 192 3.86 5.79 9.70
C ALA A 192 4.31 6.79 8.62
N ASN A 193 3.87 6.65 7.36
CA ASN A 193 4.12 7.62 6.29
C ASN A 193 3.10 8.77 6.29
N ARG A 194 2.12 8.75 7.21
CA ARG A 194 1.04 9.73 7.34
C ARG A 194 0.91 10.29 8.77
N ASP A 195 1.88 10.00 9.64
CA ASP A 195 1.90 10.44 11.04
C ASP A 195 0.64 10.03 11.83
N LEU A 196 0.10 8.83 11.55
CA LEU A 196 -1.14 8.30 12.12
C LEU A 196 -0.93 7.40 13.35
N ASP A 197 0.26 7.39 13.95
CA ASP A 197 0.61 6.49 15.07
C ASP A 197 -0.38 6.60 16.24
N LYS A 198 -0.82 7.83 16.55
CA LYS A 198 -1.80 8.08 17.63
C LYS A 198 -3.15 7.44 17.34
N GLN A 199 -3.63 7.59 16.11
CA GLN A 199 -4.94 7.08 15.71
C GLN A 199 -4.96 5.56 15.71
N ILE A 200 -3.85 4.94 15.27
CA ILE A 200 -3.66 3.49 15.33
C ILE A 200 -3.73 3.01 16.79
N GLU A 201 -2.98 3.63 17.71
CA GLU A 201 -3.00 3.26 19.13
C GLU A 201 -4.38 3.41 19.78
N GLU A 202 -5.12 4.47 19.44
CA GLU A 202 -6.46 4.73 19.98
C GLU A 202 -7.46 3.67 19.50
N THR A 203 -7.41 3.34 18.21
CA THR A 203 -8.22 2.29 17.57
C THR A 203 -7.97 0.93 18.21
N GLU A 204 -6.70 0.53 18.40
CA GLU A 204 -6.35 -0.74 19.02
C GLU A 204 -6.86 -0.84 20.48
N LYS A 205 -6.73 0.23 21.26
CA LYS A 205 -7.26 0.28 22.63
C LYS A 205 -8.77 0.13 22.65
N MET A 206 -9.48 0.78 21.72
CA MET A 206 -10.93 0.66 21.61
C MET A 206 -11.35 -0.77 21.26
N LEU A 207 -10.74 -1.38 20.23
CA LEU A 207 -11.07 -2.74 19.79
C LEU A 207 -10.79 -3.77 20.87
N THR A 208 -9.66 -3.65 21.58
CA THR A 208 -9.33 -4.52 22.71
C THR A 208 -10.39 -4.41 23.82
N ARG A 209 -10.91 -3.22 24.11
CA ARG A 209 -12.00 -3.02 25.08
C ARG A 209 -13.30 -3.68 24.61
N ILE A 210 -13.67 -3.50 23.34
CA ILE A 210 -14.86 -4.13 22.75
C ILE A 210 -14.75 -5.66 22.85
N ASP A 211 -13.61 -6.24 22.49
CA ASP A 211 -13.38 -7.68 22.61
C ASP A 211 -13.45 -8.14 24.06
N MET A 212 -12.82 -7.42 25.01
CA MET A 212 -12.94 -7.74 26.44
C MET A 212 -14.39 -7.70 26.94
N THR A 213 -15.21 -6.72 26.51
CA THR A 213 -16.63 -6.64 26.90
C THR A 213 -17.49 -7.76 26.32
N ARG A 214 -17.04 -8.42 25.25
CA ARG A 214 -17.69 -9.60 24.66
C ARG A 214 -17.35 -10.90 25.39
N ILE A 215 -16.30 -10.91 26.22
CA ILE A 215 -15.93 -12.09 27.01
C ILE A 215 -16.93 -12.26 28.18
N PRO A 216 -17.63 -13.41 28.29
CA PRO A 216 -18.64 -13.63 29.33
C PRO A 216 -18.10 -13.43 30.76
N SER A 217 -16.87 -13.84 31.04
CA SER A 217 -16.25 -13.70 32.37
C SER A 217 -15.96 -12.26 32.76
N TYR A 218 -15.63 -11.39 31.79
CA TYR A 218 -15.41 -9.96 32.03
C TYR A 218 -16.73 -9.26 32.40
N ARG A 219 -17.84 -9.59 31.72
CA ARG A 219 -19.18 -9.09 32.06
C ARG A 219 -19.60 -9.48 33.47
N ILE A 220 -19.41 -10.74 33.84
CA ILE A 220 -19.70 -11.24 35.19
C ILE A 220 -18.84 -10.52 36.24
N GLY A 221 -17.57 -10.23 35.93
CA GLY A 221 -16.67 -9.49 36.80
C GLY A 221 -17.12 -8.03 37.02
N MET A 222 -17.55 -7.34 35.96
CA MET A 222 -18.08 -5.98 36.04
C MET A 222 -19.38 -5.89 36.84
N GLU A 223 -20.35 -6.78 36.59
CA GLU A 223 -21.63 -6.81 37.33
C GLU A 223 -21.39 -6.96 38.83
N LYS A 224 -20.52 -7.91 39.22
CA LYS A 224 -20.16 -8.11 40.64
C LYS A 224 -19.41 -6.92 41.23
N GLY A 225 -18.60 -6.22 40.45
CA GLY A 225 -17.91 -5.00 40.87
C GLY A 225 -18.88 -3.84 41.12
N MET A 226 -19.87 -3.65 40.23
CA MET A 226 -20.92 -2.65 40.40
C MET A 226 -21.83 -2.96 41.58
N GLU A 227 -22.19 -4.23 41.81
CA GLU A 227 -22.97 -4.62 42.99
C GLU A 227 -22.23 -4.32 44.30
N ARG A 228 -20.92 -4.61 44.37
CA ARG A 228 -20.10 -4.31 45.55
C ARG A 228 -19.95 -2.82 45.79
N GLY A 229 -19.69 -2.03 44.75
CA GLY A 229 -19.57 -0.57 44.88
C GLY A 229 -20.87 0.17 45.18
N ARG A 230 -22.03 -0.51 45.06
CA ARG A 230 -23.36 0.03 45.43
C ARG A 230 -23.78 -0.35 46.85
N LEU A 231 -23.06 -1.29 47.45
CA LEU A 231 -23.22 -1.75 48.84
C LEU A 231 -22.25 -1.07 49.81
N GLU A 232 -21.32 -0.26 49.30
CA GLU A 232 -20.49 0.71 50.03
C GLU A 232 -21.10 2.11 49.94
#